data_AF-M1DF07-F1
#
_entry.id   AF-M1DF07-F1
#
_cell.length_a   1.000
_cell.length_b   1.000
_cell.length_c   1.000
_cell.angle_alpha   90.00
_cell.angle_beta   90.00
_cell.angle_gamma   90.00
#
_symmetry.space_group_name_H-M   'P 1'
#
loop_
_entity.id
_entity.type
_entity.pdbx_description
1 polymer ?
#
loop_
_entity_poly.entity_id
_entity_poly.type
_entity_poly.pdbx_seq_one_letter_code
_entity_poly.pdbx_strand_id
1 'polypeptide(L)'
;MKFTEPLNNVLDSSDFRVVGSIHGLVNLATTCSHKLNCIWNPSLDEYMLLPTHNVNYEKTKSYVNIRMGFVYNQTSKSYKVIRILRYLNSMRVRVTITEVYSVESESRKDEEISVRT
;
A
#
# COMPACT_ATOMS: atom_id res chain seq x y z
N MET A 1 -8.66 0.42 10.98
CA MET A 1 -8.17 1.00 9.73
C MET A 1 -8.58 2.46 9.77
N LYS A 2 -7.64 3.39 9.88
CA LYS A 2 -7.95 4.82 9.83
C LYS A 2 -7.56 5.35 8.46
N PHE A 3 -8.55 5.67 7.66
CA PHE A 3 -8.35 6.38 6.40
C PHE A 3 -8.23 7.88 6.71
N THR A 4 -7.51 8.62 5.87
CA THR A 4 -7.27 10.05 6.08
C THR A 4 -7.45 10.81 4.78
N GLU A 5 -8.36 11.79 4.81
CA GLU A 5 -8.65 12.77 3.76
C GLU A 5 -9.10 12.21 2.38
N PRO A 6 -9.75 13.03 1.54
CA PRO A 6 -10.08 12.65 0.17
C PRO A 6 -8.82 12.41 -0.68
N LEU A 7 -8.83 11.38 -1.52
CA LEU A 7 -7.69 11.00 -2.38
C LEU A 7 -7.21 12.16 -3.29
N ASN A 8 -8.14 13.03 -3.69
CA ASN A 8 -7.91 14.15 -4.60
C ASN A 8 -7.07 15.29 -4.00
N ASN A 9 -6.92 15.37 -2.68
CA ASN A 9 -6.24 16.49 -2.02
C ASN A 9 -4.73 16.29 -1.80
N VAL A 10 -4.22 15.06 -1.98
CA VAL A 10 -2.82 14.71 -1.64
C VAL A 10 -1.98 14.33 -2.85
N LEU A 11 -2.59 14.07 -4.01
CA LEU A 11 -1.91 13.46 -5.14
C LEU A 11 -2.14 14.30 -6.40
N ASP A 12 -1.15 15.12 -6.74
CA ASP A 12 -1.06 15.85 -7.99
C ASP A 12 -1.08 14.85 -9.16
N SER A 13 -2.26 14.68 -9.78
CA SER A 13 -2.63 13.92 -11.00
C SER A 13 -1.76 12.73 -11.44
N SER A 14 -1.09 12.08 -10.50
CA SER A 14 -0.11 11.04 -10.79
C SER A 14 -0.87 9.84 -11.33
N ASP A 15 -0.55 9.38 -12.54
CA ASP A 15 -1.19 8.20 -13.14
C ASP A 15 -1.12 7.00 -12.17
N PHE A 16 -2.23 6.70 -11.51
CA PHE A 16 -2.37 5.53 -10.67
C PHE A 16 -2.76 4.34 -11.53
N ARG A 17 -2.20 3.18 -11.23
CA ARG A 17 -2.67 1.90 -11.73
C ARG A 17 -3.33 1.12 -10.60
N VAL A 18 -4.39 0.40 -10.96
CA VAL A 18 -5.01 -0.59 -10.07
C VAL A 18 -4.12 -1.82 -9.99
N VAL A 19 -3.68 -2.17 -8.78
CA VAL A 19 -2.94 -3.41 -8.50
C VAL A 19 -3.92 -4.57 -8.34
N GLY A 20 -5.07 -4.30 -7.72
CA GLY A 20 -6.14 -5.26 -7.51
C GLY A 20 -7.22 -4.70 -6.59
N SER A 21 -8.32 -5.43 -6.45
CA SER A 21 -9.43 -5.09 -5.59
C SER A 21 -9.90 -6.29 -4.78
N ILE A 22 -10.26 -6.08 -3.51
CA ILE A 22 -10.85 -7.11 -2.66
C ILE A 22 -11.79 -6.48 -1.63
N HIS A 23 -12.97 -7.07 -1.44
CA HIS A 23 -14.00 -6.59 -0.50
C HIS A 23 -14.36 -5.10 -0.64
N GLY A 24 -14.44 -4.60 -1.88
CA GLY A 24 -14.75 -3.19 -2.15
C GLY A 24 -13.58 -2.22 -1.92
N LEU A 25 -12.44 -2.69 -1.42
CA LEU A 25 -11.21 -1.91 -1.34
C LEU A 25 -10.38 -2.08 -2.62
N VAL A 26 -9.69 -1.02 -3.01
CA VAL A 26 -8.83 -0.99 -4.21
C VAL A 26 -7.40 -0.66 -3.78
N ASN A 27 -6.43 -1.48 -4.19
CA ASN A 27 -5.03 -1.12 -4.06
C ASN A 27 -4.58 -0.34 -5.30
N LEU A 28 -4.11 0.89 -5.07
CA LEU A 28 -3.60 1.78 -6.10
C LEU A 28 -2.10 1.98 -5.93
N ALA A 29 -1.38 2.07 -7.05
CA ALA A 29 0.03 2.41 -7.04
C ALA A 29 0.39 3.36 -8.19
N THR A 30 1.37 4.23 -7.96
CA THR A 30 1.85 5.16 -8.99
C THR A 30 2.54 4.43 -10.15
N THR A 31 2.29 4.87 -11.38
CA THR A 31 2.79 4.22 -12.60
C THR A 31 4.27 4.49 -12.84
N CYS A 32 4.73 5.73 -12.68
CA CYS A 32 6.08 6.13 -13.09
C CYS A 32 7.15 5.90 -12.01
N SER A 33 6.80 6.06 -10.73
CA SER A 33 7.76 5.95 -9.62
C SER A 33 7.57 4.70 -8.79
N HIS A 34 6.38 4.09 -8.82
CA HIS A 34 5.95 3.00 -7.94
C HIS A 34 6.21 3.27 -6.44
N LYS A 35 6.53 4.52 -6.07
CA LYS A 35 6.91 4.93 -4.71
C LYS A 35 5.67 4.88 -3.83
N LEU A 36 4.63 5.54 -4.29
CA LEU A 36 3.36 5.62 -3.58
C LEU A 36 2.49 4.41 -3.89
N ASN A 37 1.97 3.81 -2.83
CA ASN A 37 1.01 2.72 -2.83
C ASN A 37 -0.01 3.02 -1.73
N CYS A 38 -1.30 2.90 -2.04
CA CYS A 38 -2.37 3.11 -1.09
C CYS A 38 -3.48 2.08 -1.23
N ILE A 39 -4.25 1.93 -0.16
CA ILE A 39 -5.53 1.23 -0.18
C ILE A 39 -6.61 2.31 -0.15
N TRP A 40 -7.45 2.33 -1.16
CA TRP A 40 -8.56 3.26 -1.31
C TRP A 40 -9.89 2.53 -1.11
N ASN A 41 -10.80 3.15 -0.37
CA ASN A 41 -12.19 2.79 -0.24
C ASN A 41 -13.03 3.76 -1.08
N PRO A 42 -13.46 3.37 -2.29
CA PRO A 42 -14.24 4.24 -3.18
C PRO A 42 -15.59 4.65 -2.59
N SER A 43 -16.18 3.81 -1.74
CA SER A 43 -17.50 4.06 -1.15
C SER A 43 -17.47 5.15 -0.07
N LEU A 44 -16.32 5.34 0.57
CA LEU A 44 -16.11 6.36 1.60
C LEU A 44 -15.23 7.52 1.10
N ASP A 45 -14.76 7.45 -0.15
CA ASP A 45 -13.74 8.33 -0.73
C ASP A 45 -12.51 8.54 0.19
N GLU A 46 -12.08 7.45 0.81
CA GLU A 46 -11.13 7.46 1.92
C GLU A 46 -9.95 6.56 1.55
N TYR A 47 -8.72 7.01 1.79
CA TYR A 47 -7.53 6.21 1.45
C TYR A 47 -6.51 6.15 2.59
N MET A 48 -5.67 5.12 2.52
CA MET A 48 -4.62 4.86 3.48
C MET A 48 -3.31 4.64 2.73
N LEU A 49 -2.35 5.53 2.93
CA LEU A 49 -1.01 5.39 2.39
C LEU A 49 -0.28 4.24 3.06
N LEU A 50 0.35 3.39 2.24
CA LEU A 50 1.28 2.39 2.74
C LEU A 50 2.69 2.99 2.81
N PRO A 51 3.54 2.51 3.72
CA PRO A 51 4.91 2.98 3.82
C PRO A 51 5.61 2.95 2.45
N THR A 52 6.23 4.08 2.10
CA THR A 52 7.03 4.17 0.89
C THR A 52 8.40 3.58 1.17
N HIS A 53 8.89 2.73 0.25
CA HIS A 53 10.18 2.10 0.41
C HIS A 53 11.29 3.17 0.33
N ASN A 54 12.18 3.22 1.32
CA ASN A 54 13.26 4.21 1.39
C ASN A 54 14.49 3.78 0.55
N VAL A 55 14.25 3.07 -0.56
CA VAL A 55 15.31 2.70 -1.49
C VAL A 55 15.65 3.96 -2.28
N ASN A 56 16.89 4.44 -2.15
CA ASN A 56 17.35 5.57 -2.92
C ASN A 56 17.54 5.14 -4.39
N TYR A 57 16.46 5.24 -5.16
CA TYR A 57 16.39 4.85 -6.57
C TYR A 57 17.43 5.58 -7.43
N GLU A 58 17.92 6.76 -7.01
CA GLU A 58 18.98 7.48 -7.72
C GLU A 58 20.33 6.74 -7.71
N LYS A 59 20.57 5.90 -6.69
CA LYS A 59 21.76 5.04 -6.62
C LYS A 59 21.64 3.79 -7.48
N THR A 60 20.43 3.39 -7.87
CA THR A 60 20.17 2.24 -8.73
C THR A 60 19.84 2.72 -10.14
N LYS A 61 20.84 3.26 -10.84
CA LYS A 61 20.76 3.70 -12.26
C LYS A 61 20.45 2.56 -13.26
N SER A 62 20.25 1.33 -12.78
CA SER A 62 20.14 0.13 -13.60
C SER A 62 18.89 -0.66 -13.23
N TYR A 63 17.92 -0.67 -14.15
CA TYR A 63 16.75 -1.56 -14.20
C TYR A 63 16.03 -1.81 -12.87
N VAL A 64 14.85 -1.22 -12.71
CA VAL A 64 13.96 -1.49 -11.58
C VAL A 64 12.69 -2.14 -12.10
N ASN A 65 12.37 -3.34 -11.59
CA ASN A 65 11.09 -4.00 -11.84
C ASN A 65 10.34 -4.16 -10.51
N ILE A 66 9.13 -3.62 -10.45
CA ILE A 66 8.28 -3.70 -9.26
C ILE A 66 7.01 -4.49 -9.60
N ARG A 67 6.78 -5.55 -8.84
CA ARG A 67 5.54 -6.33 -8.87
C ARG A 67 4.82 -6.13 -7.55
N MET A 68 3.51 -5.99 -7.61
CA MET A 68 2.67 -5.78 -6.43
C MET A 68 1.51 -6.77 -6.46
N GLY A 69 1.04 -7.14 -5.27
CA GLY A 69 -0.13 -7.97 -5.08
C GLY A 69 -0.93 -7.49 -3.88
N PHE A 70 -2.24 -7.67 -3.94
CA PHE A 70 -3.18 -7.31 -2.88
C PHE A 70 -4.01 -8.53 -2.52
N VAL A 71 -3.98 -8.94 -1.26
CA VAL A 71 -4.62 -10.16 -0.78
C VAL A 71 -5.33 -9.93 0.55
N TYR A 72 -6.27 -10.79 0.87
CA TYR A 72 -6.91 -10.82 2.18
C TYR A 72 -6.66 -12.17 2.83
N ASN A 73 -6.23 -12.14 4.09
CA ASN A 73 -6.06 -13.34 4.90
C ASN A 73 -7.29 -13.50 5.80
N GLN A 74 -8.10 -14.53 5.49
CA GLN A 74 -9.32 -14.85 6.23
C GLN A 74 -9.05 -15.17 7.70
N THR A 75 -7.96 -15.88 8.01
CA THR A 75 -7.61 -16.33 9.36
C THR A 75 -7.23 -15.15 10.25
N SER A 76 -6.39 -14.24 9.77
CA SER A 76 -5.96 -13.06 10.52
C SER A 76 -6.87 -11.86 10.36
N LYS A 77 -7.92 -11.95 9.53
CA LYS A 77 -8.80 -10.84 9.13
C LYS A 77 -7.99 -9.59 8.77
N SER A 78 -6.95 -9.79 7.96
CA SER A 78 -6.06 -8.69 7.58
C SER A 78 -5.85 -8.65 6.09
N TYR A 79 -5.87 -7.43 5.56
CA TYR A 79 -5.46 -7.14 4.20
C TYR A 79 -3.94 -7.12 4.16
N LYS A 80 -3.35 -7.73 3.13
CA LYS A 80 -1.90 -7.71 2.92
C LYS A 80 -1.58 -7.19 1.55
N VAL A 81 -0.58 -6.34 1.48
CA VAL A 81 -0.01 -5.82 0.25
C VAL A 81 1.41 -6.31 0.15
N ILE A 82 1.69 -7.02 -0.93
CA ILE A 82 3.02 -7.56 -1.22
C ILE A 82 3.65 -6.68 -2.28
N ARG A 83 4.88 -6.24 -2.05
CA ARG A 83 5.70 -5.55 -3.05
C ARG A 83 6.99 -6.32 -3.25
N ILE A 84 7.27 -6.71 -4.48
CA ILE A 84 8.50 -7.39 -4.89
C ILE A 84 9.28 -6.41 -5.77
N LEU A 85 10.41 -5.95 -5.25
CA LEU A 85 11.33 -5.05 -5.93
C LEU A 85 12.51 -5.87 -6.45
N ARG A 86 12.78 -5.79 -7.75
CA ARG A 86 13.96 -6.38 -8.40
C ARG A 86 14.78 -5.30 -9.05
N TYR A 87 16.07 -5.23 -8.73
CA TYR A 87 16.97 -4.25 -9.32
C TYR A 87 18.41 -4.77 -9.46
N LEU A 88 19.24 -4.04 -10.20
CA LEU A 88 20.68 -4.25 -10.23
C LEU A 88 21.35 -3.23 -9.31
N ASN A 89 22.17 -3.71 -8.37
CA ASN A 89 22.97 -2.82 -7.52
C ASN A 89 24.14 -2.19 -8.31
N SER A 90 24.95 -1.35 -7.64
CA SER A 90 26.11 -0.69 -8.25
C SER A 90 27.14 -1.65 -8.87
N MET A 91 27.18 -2.90 -8.40
CA MET A 91 28.04 -3.96 -8.92
C MET A 91 27.37 -4.81 -10.01
N ARG A 92 26.21 -4.40 -10.52
CA ARG A 92 25.39 -5.15 -11.50
C ARG A 92 24.94 -6.52 -11.01
N VAL A 93 24.86 -6.73 -9.70
CA VAL A 93 24.30 -7.94 -9.11
C VAL A 93 22.79 -7.76 -8.96
N ARG A 94 22.02 -8.79 -9.32
CA ARG A 94 20.56 -8.81 -9.13
C ARG A 94 20.22 -8.91 -7.65
N VAL A 95 19.42 -7.95 -7.18
CA VAL A 95 18.87 -7.93 -5.83
C VAL A 95 17.35 -8.06 -5.94
N THR A 96 16.76 -8.89 -5.08
CA THR A 96 15.31 -8.99 -4.91
C THR A 96 14.97 -8.66 -3.46
N ILE A 97 14.09 -7.70 -3.25
CA ILE A 97 13.53 -7.33 -1.95
C ILE A 97 12.03 -7.61 -1.98
N THR A 98 11.53 -8.25 -0.93
CA THR A 98 10.10 -8.50 -0.74
C THR A 98 9.63 -7.79 0.51
N GLU A 99 8.62 -6.95 0.37
CA GLU A 99 7.96 -6.26 1.46
C GLU A 99 6.52 -6.79 1.57
N VAL A 100 6.08 -6.97 2.81
CA VAL A 100 4.70 -7.35 3.12
C VAL A 100 4.15 -6.37 4.14
N TYR A 101 3.17 -5.59 3.71
CA TYR A 101 2.40 -4.71 4.60
C TYR A 101 1.14 -5.45 5.00
N SER A 102 0.85 -5.50 6.30
CA SER A 102 -0.40 -6.07 6.81
C SER A 102 -1.21 -4.94 7.43
N VAL A 103 -2.49 -4.91 7.09
CA VAL A 103 -3.45 -3.93 7.59
C VAL A 103 -4.63 -4.70 8.15
N GLU A 104 -4.82 -4.59 9.45
CA GLU A 104 -5.92 -5.27 10.13
C GLU A 104 -7.25 -4.64 9.70
N SER A 105 -8.23 -5.48 9.36
CA SER A 105 -9.60 -5.00 9.28
C SER A 105 -10.03 -4.68 10.71
N GLU A 106 -10.29 -3.42 11.01
CA GLU A 106 -10.92 -3.09 12.30
C GLU A 106 -12.33 -3.69 12.28
N SER A 107 -12.51 -4.82 12.94
CA SER A 107 -13.84 -5.27 13.33
C SER A 107 -14.24 -4.50 14.59
N ARG A 108 -15.12 -3.50 14.42
CA ARG A 108 -15.96 -2.80 15.44
C ARG A 108 -15.34 -2.51 16.82
N LYS A 109 -15.25 -1.22 17.17
CA LYS A 109 -15.32 -0.76 18.58
C LYS A 109 -16.22 0.48 18.69
N ASP A 110 -17.51 0.27 18.51
CA ASP A 110 -18.53 1.07 19.22
C ASP A 110 -19.01 0.20 20.39
N GLU A 111 -18.23 0.13 21.47
CA GLU A 111 -18.77 -0.29 22.76
C GLU A 111 -18.36 0.75 23.81
N GLU A 112 -19.40 1.42 24.27
CA GLU A 112 -19.53 2.42 25.31
C GLU A 112 -18.76 2.05 26.58
N ILE A 113 -17.75 2.85 26.96
CA ILE A 113 -17.12 2.75 28.28
C ILE A 113 -17.95 3.58 29.26
N SER A 114 -18.89 2.92 29.94
CA SER A 114 -19.48 3.44 31.17
C SER A 114 -18.41 3.44 32.27
N VAL A 115 -17.97 4.64 32.68
CA VAL A 115 -17.25 4.81 33.93
C VAL A 115 -18.30 4.92 35.04
N ARG A 116 -18.35 3.92 35.92
CA ARG A 116 -19.02 4.06 37.21
C ARG A 116 -17.98 4.48 38.24
N THR A 117 -18.24 5.62 38.86
CA THR A 117 -17.46 6.22 39.96
C THR A 117 -17.66 5.46 41.27
#